data_AF-A0AAV5QYE2-F1
#
_entry.id   AF-A0AAV5QYE2-F1
#
_cell.length_a   1.000
_cell.length_b   1.000
_cell.length_c   1.000
_cell.angle_alpha   90.00
_cell.angle_beta   90.00
_cell.angle_gamma   90.00
#
_symmetry.space_group_name_H-M   'P 1'
#
loop_
_entity.id
_entity.type
_entity.pdbx_description
1 polymer ?
#
loop_
_entity_poly.entity_id
_entity_poly.type
_entity_poly.pdbx_seq_one_letter_code
_entity_poly.pdbx_strand_id
1 'polypeptide(L)'
;MSVILVSAGYDHTIRFWEALTGVCSRTIQHSESQVNRLAITSDKKYLAAAGNPKINLYDIRSTNPSAVHTFEGHKGNVTSLAFQLDNRWMCSSSEDGSIKVWDIRSPSIQRNYKHNSPVNEVVIHPNQGELISCDQNGTVKVWDLGENKCTYELIPEEDISIQSLSCASDGSMIIAGNNKGNCYVWEMENSTDRTLLKPMNKFKAHSKYITKILLSSDCKHVATCSADHTTRIWSTNDFSLETTLRGHQRWVWDCAFSADSAYLVTACSDHYVRLWDLSTNETVRQYNGHNKGVVCVALNDV
;
A
#
# COMPACT_ATOMS: atom_id res chain seq x y z
N MET A 1 7.44 -23.18 -2.39
CA MET A 1 7.02 -21.78 -2.61
C MET A 1 5.57 -21.68 -2.15
N SER A 2 5.32 -21.05 -1.02
CA SER A 2 3.97 -20.82 -0.53
C SER A 2 3.56 -19.39 -0.87
N VAL A 3 2.39 -19.26 -1.49
CA VAL A 3 1.71 -17.97 -1.66
C VAL A 3 1.27 -17.53 -0.27
N ILE A 4 1.63 -16.32 0.13
CA ILE A 4 1.20 -15.77 1.42
C ILE A 4 0.21 -14.66 1.13
N LEU A 5 -1.06 -14.91 1.47
CA LEU A 5 -2.10 -13.91 1.47
C LEU A 5 -2.48 -13.59 2.91
N VAL A 6 -2.41 -12.32 3.29
CA VAL A 6 -2.76 -11.86 4.63
C VAL A 6 -3.75 -10.72 4.53
N SER A 7 -4.76 -10.72 5.39
CA SER A 7 -5.68 -9.60 5.54
C SER A 7 -5.86 -9.21 7.00
N ALA A 8 -6.17 -7.94 7.21
CA ALA A 8 -6.51 -7.42 8.52
C ALA A 8 -7.52 -6.27 8.42
N GLY A 9 -8.19 -6.00 9.53
CA GLY A 9 -9.20 -4.96 9.57
C GLY A 9 -9.57 -4.51 10.98
N TYR A 10 -10.78 -3.99 11.12
CA TYR A 10 -11.29 -3.44 12.37
C TYR A 10 -11.70 -4.49 13.40
N ASP A 11 -11.62 -5.77 13.07
CA ASP A 11 -11.91 -6.86 14.01
C ASP A 11 -10.70 -7.22 14.88
N HIS A 12 -9.61 -6.46 14.78
CA HIS A 12 -8.40 -6.66 15.56
C HIS A 12 -7.76 -8.04 15.31
N THR A 13 -7.98 -8.62 14.14
CA THR A 13 -7.36 -9.88 13.74
C THR A 13 -6.58 -9.72 12.45
N ILE A 14 -5.46 -10.44 12.37
CA ILE A 14 -4.67 -10.64 11.16
C ILE A 14 -4.86 -12.10 10.76
N ARG A 15 -5.36 -12.33 9.55
CA ARG A 15 -5.68 -13.67 9.05
C ARG A 15 -4.79 -14.02 7.87
N PHE A 16 -4.22 -15.22 7.93
CA PHE A 16 -3.46 -15.81 6.84
C PHE A 16 -4.38 -16.75 6.06
N TRP A 17 -4.33 -16.59 4.75
CA TRP A 17 -5.14 -17.33 3.81
C TRP A 17 -4.23 -18.10 2.88
N GLU A 18 -4.65 -19.31 2.56
CA GLU A 18 -4.13 -20.00 1.41
C GLU A 18 -4.90 -19.54 0.16
N ALA A 19 -4.21 -18.82 -0.72
CA ALA A 19 -4.82 -18.09 -1.83
C ALA A 19 -5.74 -18.98 -2.69
N LEU A 20 -5.30 -20.21 -3.01
CA LEU A 20 -6.02 -21.15 -3.86
C LEU A 20 -6.99 -22.07 -3.12
N THR A 21 -7.03 -22.13 -1.78
CA THR A 21 -8.02 -22.98 -1.08
C THR A 21 -9.06 -22.13 -0.37
N GLY A 22 -8.79 -20.85 -0.12
CA GLY A 22 -9.71 -19.99 0.61
C GLY A 22 -9.72 -20.27 2.11
N VAL A 23 -8.92 -21.22 2.58
CA VAL A 23 -8.89 -21.63 3.98
C VAL A 23 -8.04 -20.65 4.78
N CYS A 24 -8.57 -20.22 5.93
CA CYS A 24 -7.81 -19.46 6.91
C CYS A 24 -6.84 -20.42 7.61
N SER A 25 -5.55 -20.33 7.29
CA SER A 25 -4.52 -21.19 7.87
C SER A 25 -4.15 -20.78 9.29
N ARG A 26 -4.13 -19.47 9.56
CA ARG A 26 -3.70 -18.91 10.84
C ARG A 26 -4.40 -17.60 11.12
N THR A 27 -4.71 -17.36 12.40
CA THR A 27 -5.20 -16.07 12.88
C THR A 27 -4.29 -15.57 14.00
N ILE A 28 -3.88 -14.30 13.93
CA ILE A 28 -3.14 -13.60 14.97
C ILE A 28 -4.05 -12.51 15.54
N GLN A 29 -4.16 -12.44 16.87
CA GLN A 29 -4.90 -11.39 17.53
C GLN A 29 -4.03 -10.13 17.68
N HIS A 30 -4.53 -9.01 17.19
CA HIS A 30 -3.92 -7.68 17.30
C HIS A 30 -4.86 -6.78 18.12
N SER A 31 -5.08 -7.13 19.40
CA SER A 31 -6.10 -6.52 20.25
C SER A 31 -5.85 -5.05 20.62
N GLU A 32 -4.60 -4.59 20.56
CA GLU A 32 -4.25 -3.24 21.02
C GLU A 32 -4.72 -2.13 20.07
N SER A 33 -4.87 -2.43 18.79
CA SER A 33 -5.27 -1.43 17.78
C SER A 33 -5.89 -2.10 16.55
N GLN A 34 -6.62 -1.33 15.75
CA GLN A 34 -6.91 -1.71 14.37
C GLN A 34 -5.62 -1.76 13.54
N VAL A 35 -5.64 -2.53 12.46
CA VAL A 35 -4.52 -2.60 11.51
C VAL A 35 -4.87 -1.75 10.29
N ASN A 36 -4.08 -0.71 10.03
CA ASN A 36 -4.28 0.21 8.92
C ASN A 36 -3.55 -0.25 7.65
N ARG A 37 -2.36 -0.83 7.81
CA ARG A 37 -1.53 -1.33 6.70
C ARG A 37 -0.84 -2.63 7.08
N LEU A 38 -0.77 -3.53 6.11
CA LEU A 38 0.08 -4.72 6.15
C LEU A 38 1.16 -4.60 5.07
N ALA A 39 2.36 -5.06 5.39
CA ALA A 39 3.45 -5.23 4.44
C ALA A 39 4.20 -6.52 4.75
N ILE A 40 4.59 -7.26 3.72
CA ILE A 40 5.37 -8.50 3.83
C ILE A 40 6.79 -8.20 3.35
N THR A 41 7.80 -8.74 4.02
CA THR A 41 9.20 -8.63 3.56
C THR A 41 9.42 -9.44 2.29
N SER A 42 10.37 -9.02 1.45
CA SER A 42 10.63 -9.69 0.17
C SER A 42 11.07 -11.16 0.35
N ASP A 43 11.70 -11.49 1.48
CA ASP A 43 12.13 -12.85 1.85
C ASP A 43 11.01 -13.73 2.48
N LYS A 44 9.79 -13.20 2.59
CA LYS A 44 8.62 -13.86 3.20
C LYS A 44 8.86 -14.30 4.66
N LYS A 45 9.81 -13.68 5.35
CA LYS A 45 10.13 -14.02 6.75
C LYS A 45 9.25 -13.26 7.73
N TYR A 46 9.07 -11.96 7.50
CA TYR A 46 8.35 -11.09 8.42
C TYR A 46 7.14 -10.41 7.76
N LEU A 47 6.14 -10.17 8.60
CA LEU A 47 4.95 -9.39 8.29
C LEU A 47 4.93 -8.18 9.24
N ALA A 48 4.94 -6.97 8.70
CA ALA A 48 4.67 -5.78 9.50
C ALA A 48 3.18 -5.42 9.45
N ALA A 49 2.63 -5.13 10.62
CA ALA A 49 1.29 -4.60 10.82
C ALA A 49 1.38 -3.22 11.45
N ALA A 50 0.91 -2.20 10.71
CA ALA A 50 0.78 -0.83 11.20
C ALA A 50 -0.53 -0.66 11.97
N GLY A 51 -0.44 -0.21 13.21
CA GLY A 51 -1.58 0.19 14.03
C GLY A 51 -1.47 1.64 14.51
N ASN A 52 -2.05 1.90 15.68
CA ASN A 52 -2.03 3.18 16.37
C ASN A 52 -1.38 3.03 17.77
N PRO A 53 -0.23 3.67 18.04
CA PRO A 53 0.76 4.26 17.13
C PRO A 53 1.90 3.29 16.77
N LYS A 54 1.79 2.03 17.17
CA LYS A 54 2.86 1.03 17.09
C LYS A 54 2.85 0.29 15.76
N ILE A 55 4.02 -0.17 15.34
CA ILE A 55 4.16 -1.13 14.23
C ILE A 55 4.64 -2.44 14.83
N ASN A 56 3.91 -3.52 14.60
CA ASN A 56 4.26 -4.85 15.09
C ASN A 56 4.80 -5.71 13.95
N LEU A 57 5.94 -6.35 14.18
CA LEU A 57 6.57 -7.28 13.25
C LEU A 57 6.31 -8.71 13.71
N TYR A 58 5.67 -9.52 12.86
CA TYR A 58 5.37 -10.91 13.11
C TYR A 58 6.25 -11.80 12.24
N ASP A 59 6.70 -12.94 12.77
CA ASP A 59 7.32 -13.98 11.96
C ASP A 59 6.21 -14.80 11.27
N ILE A 60 6.29 -14.89 9.95
CA ILE A 60 5.32 -15.58 9.13
C ILE A 60 5.43 -17.10 9.31
N ARG A 61 6.65 -17.62 9.48
CA ARG A 61 6.92 -19.06 9.57
C ARG A 61 6.68 -19.59 10.98
N SER A 62 6.92 -18.77 12.00
CA SER A 62 6.66 -19.14 13.39
C SER A 62 5.16 -19.15 13.68
N THR A 63 4.65 -20.18 14.36
CA THR A 63 3.26 -20.23 14.81
C THR A 63 2.96 -19.32 16.00
N ASN A 64 4.00 -18.76 16.64
CA ASN A 64 3.85 -17.90 17.81
C ASN A 64 3.10 -16.59 17.48
N PRO A 65 1.97 -16.29 18.13
CA PRO A 65 1.20 -15.08 17.85
C PRO A 65 1.85 -13.78 18.36
N SER A 66 2.91 -13.85 19.17
CA SER A 66 3.58 -12.64 19.68
C SER A 66 4.38 -11.91 18.58
N ALA A 67 4.41 -10.58 18.64
CA ALA A 67 5.30 -9.79 17.81
C ALA A 67 6.78 -10.08 18.16
N VAL A 68 7.62 -10.21 17.14
CA VAL A 68 9.08 -10.34 17.27
C VAL A 68 9.69 -9.00 17.68
N HIS A 69 9.24 -7.93 17.02
CA HIS A 69 9.65 -6.56 17.31
C HIS A 69 8.41 -5.65 17.29
N THR A 70 8.42 -4.67 18.19
CA THR A 70 7.43 -3.59 18.22
C THR A 70 8.19 -2.28 18.04
N PHE A 71 7.87 -1.55 17.00
CA PHE A 71 8.46 -0.25 16.71
C PHE A 71 7.56 0.84 17.27
N GLU A 72 8.08 1.56 18.27
CA GLU A 72 7.40 2.66 18.93
C GLU A 72 8.14 3.98 18.64
N GLY A 73 7.39 5.02 18.34
CA GLY A 73 7.96 6.35 18.14
C GLY A 73 7.08 7.31 17.37
N HIS A 74 6.11 6.81 16.60
CA HIS A 74 5.05 7.66 16.07
C HIS A 74 4.10 8.11 17.19
N LYS A 75 3.46 9.26 16.99
CA LYS A 75 2.47 9.81 17.94
C LYS A 75 1.02 9.62 17.49
N GLY A 76 0.80 9.22 16.23
CA GLY A 76 -0.52 9.01 15.65
C GLY A 76 -0.60 7.67 14.91
N ASN A 77 -1.69 7.48 14.17
CA ASN A 77 -1.89 6.29 13.34
C ASN A 77 -0.75 6.16 12.32
N VAL A 78 -0.23 4.95 12.15
CA VAL A 78 0.64 4.64 11.02
C VAL A 78 -0.23 4.34 9.82
N THR A 79 -0.03 5.06 8.73
CA THR A 79 -0.90 5.09 7.54
C THR A 79 -0.39 4.17 6.44
N SER A 80 0.92 4.16 6.19
CA SER A 80 1.55 3.24 5.23
C SER A 80 2.91 2.72 5.70
N LEU A 81 3.30 1.58 5.13
CA LEU A 81 4.53 0.84 5.37
C LEU A 81 5.13 0.41 4.04
N ALA A 82 6.45 0.56 3.91
CA ALA A 82 7.20 0.07 2.77
C ALA A 82 8.51 -0.60 3.25
N PHE A 83 8.85 -1.73 2.66
CA PHE A 83 10.12 -2.42 2.92
C PHE A 83 11.10 -2.20 1.79
N GLN A 84 12.37 -2.04 2.14
CA GLN A 84 13.45 -2.08 1.16
C GLN A 84 13.65 -3.53 0.68
N LEU A 85 14.07 -3.72 -0.57
CA LEU A 85 14.30 -5.05 -1.15
C LEU A 85 15.30 -5.91 -0.35
N ASP A 86 16.34 -5.28 0.21
CA ASP A 86 17.34 -5.95 1.06
C ASP A 86 16.83 -6.35 2.45
N ASN A 87 15.60 -5.96 2.81
CA ASN A 87 14.96 -6.20 4.12
C ASN A 87 15.85 -5.79 5.31
N ARG A 88 16.64 -4.73 5.13
CA ARG A 88 17.37 -4.08 6.23
C ARG A 88 16.57 -2.93 6.82
N TRP A 89 15.89 -2.18 5.97
CA TRP A 89 15.18 -0.96 6.35
C TRP A 89 13.69 -1.07 6.07
N MET A 90 12.90 -0.50 6.98
CA MET A 90 11.46 -0.32 6.84
C MET A 90 11.16 1.17 6.90
N CYS A 91 10.33 1.65 6.00
CA CYS A 91 9.83 3.02 6.02
C CYS A 91 8.37 3.02 6.47
N SER A 92 8.02 3.94 7.36
CA SER A 92 6.65 4.14 7.81
C SER A 92 6.25 5.60 7.68
N SER A 93 4.99 5.83 7.37
CA SER A 93 4.33 7.15 7.38
C SER A 93 3.25 7.17 8.44
N SER A 94 2.99 8.34 9.01
CA SER A 94 2.00 8.49 10.07
C SER A 94 1.21 9.79 9.94
N GLU A 95 0.01 9.77 10.51
CA GLU A 95 -0.83 10.95 10.71
C GLU A 95 -0.16 12.04 11.57
N ASP A 96 0.90 11.70 12.32
CA ASP A 96 1.69 12.68 13.06
C ASP A 96 2.55 13.61 12.17
N GLY A 97 2.47 13.44 10.85
CA GLY A 97 3.22 14.22 9.87
C GLY A 97 4.68 13.80 9.73
N SER A 98 5.10 12.68 10.34
CA SER A 98 6.45 12.16 10.22
C SER A 98 6.53 10.91 9.35
N ILE A 99 7.65 10.79 8.65
CA ILE A 99 8.09 9.56 8.00
C ILE A 99 9.31 9.09 8.72
N LYS A 100 9.31 7.83 9.13
CA LYS A 100 10.43 7.25 9.86
C LYS A 100 10.99 6.07 9.11
N VAL A 101 12.32 5.99 9.10
CA VAL A 101 13.06 4.86 8.59
C VAL A 101 13.62 4.10 9.78
N TRP A 102 13.30 2.82 9.84
CA TRP A 102 13.63 1.89 10.91
C TRP A 102 14.60 0.84 10.39
N ASP A 103 15.50 0.38 11.25
CA ASP A 103 16.19 -0.88 11.02
C ASP A 103 15.26 -2.04 11.41
N ILE A 104 15.16 -3.07 10.58
CA ILE A 104 14.27 -4.21 10.86
C ILE A 104 14.84 -5.10 11.98
N ARG A 105 16.16 -5.17 12.10
CA ARG A 105 16.86 -6.03 13.08
C ARG A 105 16.92 -5.40 14.46
N SER A 106 16.86 -4.07 14.51
CA SER A 106 16.89 -3.30 15.75
C SER A 106 15.81 -2.22 15.67
N PRO A 107 14.85 -2.16 16.61
CA PRO A 107 13.75 -1.20 16.57
C PRO A 107 14.20 0.23 16.92
N SER A 108 15.21 0.71 16.22
CA SER A 108 15.79 2.04 16.32
C SER A 108 15.33 2.89 15.14
N ILE A 109 14.97 4.14 15.43
CA ILE A 109 14.68 5.14 14.40
C ILE A 109 16.01 5.63 13.88
N GLN A 110 16.24 5.45 12.60
CA GLN A 110 17.49 5.85 11.97
C GLN A 110 17.36 7.20 11.27
N ARG A 111 16.19 7.44 10.67
CA ARG A 111 15.86 8.73 10.04
C ARG A 111 14.43 9.13 10.33
N ASN A 112 14.23 10.44 10.34
CA ASN A 112 12.95 11.06 10.61
C ASN A 112 12.79 12.27 9.70
N TYR A 113 11.88 12.16 8.73
CA TYR A 113 11.48 13.25 7.84
C TYR A 113 10.16 13.83 8.33
N LYS A 114 10.03 15.16 8.28
CA LYS A 114 8.82 15.85 8.74
C LYS A 114 8.11 16.52 7.57
N HIS A 115 6.80 16.30 7.51
CA HIS A 115 5.84 17.07 6.73
C HIS A 115 5.14 18.08 7.63
N ASN A 116 4.54 19.08 7.00
CA ASN A 116 3.70 20.07 7.69
C ASN A 116 2.29 19.54 7.97
N SER A 117 1.90 18.48 7.26
CA SER A 117 0.57 17.86 7.30
C SER A 117 0.68 16.34 7.50
N PRO A 118 -0.39 15.67 7.94
CA PRO A 118 -0.42 14.22 8.07
C PRO A 118 -0.02 13.51 6.77
N VAL A 119 0.86 12.50 6.86
CA VAL A 119 1.34 11.75 5.70
C VAL A 119 0.44 10.53 5.49
N ASN A 120 -0.11 10.38 4.29
CA ASN A 120 -1.05 9.30 3.98
C ASN A 120 -0.35 8.07 3.43
N GLU A 121 0.64 8.23 2.56
CA GLU A 121 1.35 7.10 1.97
C GLU A 121 2.83 7.38 1.75
N VAL A 122 3.61 6.31 1.84
CA VAL A 122 5.04 6.27 1.55
C VAL A 122 5.35 5.06 0.67
N VAL A 123 6.17 5.28 -0.36
CA VAL A 123 6.63 4.25 -1.28
C VAL A 123 8.15 4.42 -1.46
N ILE A 124 8.87 3.30 -1.50
CA ILE A 124 10.31 3.31 -1.79
C ILE A 124 10.47 3.22 -3.31
N HIS A 125 11.29 4.10 -3.88
CA HIS A 125 11.57 4.06 -5.31
C HIS A 125 12.38 2.79 -5.67
N PRO A 126 12.20 2.19 -6.86
CA PRO A 126 12.93 1.00 -7.27
C PRO A 126 14.46 1.10 -7.18
N ASN A 127 15.03 2.31 -7.30
CA ASN A 127 16.47 2.56 -7.09
C ASN A 127 16.95 2.27 -5.65
N GLN A 128 16.04 2.03 -4.70
CA GLN A 128 16.30 1.79 -3.26
C GLN A 128 17.02 2.94 -2.52
N GLY A 129 17.28 4.06 -3.20
CA GLY A 129 17.95 5.24 -2.68
C GLY A 129 17.00 6.41 -2.45
N GLU A 130 15.81 6.40 -3.04
CA GLU A 130 14.82 7.46 -2.88
C GLU A 130 13.51 6.94 -2.30
N LEU A 131 12.77 7.85 -1.67
CA LEU A 131 11.48 7.60 -1.06
C LEU A 131 10.50 8.69 -1.48
N ILE A 132 9.31 8.27 -1.89
CA ILE A 132 8.25 9.17 -2.33
C ILE A 132 7.14 9.13 -1.29
N SER A 133 6.63 10.29 -0.91
CA SER A 133 5.57 10.41 0.08
C SER A 133 4.49 11.39 -0.35
N CYS A 134 3.26 11.16 0.11
CA CYS A 134 2.16 12.10 -0.06
C CYS A 134 1.55 12.51 1.28
N ASP A 135 1.07 13.75 1.34
CA ASP A 135 0.38 14.29 2.50
C ASP A 135 -1.10 14.61 2.25
N GLN A 136 -1.78 14.99 3.32
CA GLN A 136 -3.17 15.47 3.28
C GLN A 136 -3.36 16.86 2.68
N ASN A 137 -2.29 17.64 2.51
CA ASN A 137 -2.36 18.95 1.86
C ASN A 137 -2.27 18.85 0.33
N GLY A 138 -1.98 17.67 -0.19
CA GLY A 138 -1.81 17.41 -1.61
C GLY A 138 -0.36 17.58 -2.08
N THR A 139 0.61 17.68 -1.18
CA THR A 139 2.02 17.67 -1.56
C THR A 139 2.52 16.23 -1.76
N VAL A 140 3.27 16.04 -2.84
CA VAL A 140 4.08 14.85 -3.10
C VAL A 140 5.53 15.28 -2.94
N LYS A 141 6.25 14.62 -2.04
CA LYS A 141 7.67 14.89 -1.78
C LYS A 141 8.51 13.68 -2.13
N VAL A 142 9.66 13.93 -2.74
CA VAL A 142 10.71 12.95 -2.97
C VAL A 142 11.86 13.24 -2.01
N TRP A 143 12.26 12.20 -1.29
CA TRP A 143 13.29 12.22 -0.28
C TRP A 143 14.44 11.35 -0.74
N ASP A 144 15.64 11.92 -0.74
CA ASP A 144 16.84 11.14 -0.94
C ASP A 144 17.29 10.51 0.41
N LEU A 145 17.43 9.19 0.39
CA LEU A 145 17.99 8.43 1.50
C LEU A 145 19.52 8.58 1.54
N GLY A 146 20.23 8.98 0.50
CA GLY A 146 21.66 9.32 0.62
C GLY A 146 21.87 10.57 1.47
N GLU A 147 21.34 11.69 0.99
CA GLU A 147 21.56 13.02 1.57
C GLU A 147 20.65 13.39 2.74
N ASN A 148 19.60 12.60 3.00
CA ASN A 148 18.60 12.87 4.04
C ASN A 148 17.91 14.23 3.86
N LYS A 149 17.55 14.57 2.61
CA LYS A 149 16.91 15.84 2.23
C LYS A 149 15.73 15.61 1.30
N CYS A 150 14.79 16.55 1.32
CA CYS A 150 13.75 16.66 0.31
C CYS A 150 14.40 17.19 -0.97
N THR A 151 14.43 16.37 -2.03
CA THR A 151 15.01 16.74 -3.33
C THR A 151 13.98 17.42 -4.21
N TYR A 152 12.73 16.95 -4.15
CA TYR A 152 11.65 17.44 -5.00
C TYR A 152 10.34 17.55 -4.22
N GLU A 153 9.58 18.61 -4.50
CA GLU A 153 8.25 18.85 -3.94
C GLU A 153 7.32 19.27 -5.07
N LEU A 154 6.15 18.64 -5.11
CA LEU A 154 5.16 18.82 -6.15
C LEU A 154 3.76 18.91 -5.54
N ILE A 155 2.94 19.83 -6.06
CA ILE A 155 1.55 19.98 -5.66
C ILE A 155 0.68 19.82 -6.91
N PRO A 156 0.09 18.65 -7.19
CA PRO A 156 -0.82 18.45 -8.33
C PRO A 156 -2.05 19.35 -8.32
N GLU A 157 -2.66 19.53 -7.14
CA GLU A 157 -3.84 20.34 -6.96
C GLU A 157 -3.84 20.85 -5.52
N GLU A 158 -4.02 22.17 -5.34
CA GLU A 158 -3.98 22.80 -4.03
C GLU A 158 -5.17 22.37 -3.16
N ASP A 159 -4.92 22.23 -1.85
CA ASP A 159 -5.91 21.93 -0.81
C ASP A 159 -6.69 20.61 -1.00
N ILE A 160 -6.13 19.64 -1.71
CA ILE A 160 -6.74 18.31 -1.87
C ILE A 160 -5.80 17.24 -1.41
N SER A 161 -6.23 16.51 -0.38
CA SER A 161 -5.53 15.34 0.11
C SER A 161 -5.31 14.28 -0.97
N ILE A 162 -4.05 13.87 -1.11
CA ILE A 162 -3.64 12.69 -1.85
C ILE A 162 -3.68 11.51 -0.90
N GLN A 163 -4.55 10.55 -1.17
CA GLN A 163 -4.80 9.40 -0.31
C GLN A 163 -3.81 8.27 -0.54
N SER A 164 -3.40 8.08 -1.79
CA SER A 164 -2.52 6.96 -2.13
C SER A 164 -1.52 7.30 -3.24
N LEU A 165 -0.38 6.62 -3.20
CA LEU A 165 0.71 6.68 -4.17
C LEU A 165 1.12 5.26 -4.56
N SER A 166 1.45 5.07 -5.84
CA SER A 166 2.11 3.87 -6.33
C SER A 166 3.24 4.25 -7.27
N CYS A 167 4.37 3.56 -7.13
CA CYS A 167 5.50 3.66 -8.05
C CYS A 167 5.53 2.41 -8.94
N ALA A 168 5.88 2.59 -10.21
CA ALA A 168 6.14 1.50 -11.13
C ALA A 168 7.41 0.73 -10.71
N SER A 169 7.45 -0.58 -10.92
CA SER A 169 8.58 -1.45 -10.53
C SER A 169 9.83 -1.20 -11.37
N ASP A 170 9.65 -0.72 -12.60
CA ASP A 170 10.71 -0.29 -13.53
C ASP A 170 11.26 1.11 -13.21
N GLY A 171 10.60 1.85 -12.32
CA GLY A 171 10.96 3.23 -11.99
C GLY A 171 10.64 4.24 -13.10
N SER A 172 9.71 3.93 -14.01
CA SER A 172 9.33 4.82 -15.12
C SER A 172 8.19 5.78 -14.76
N MET A 173 7.30 5.41 -13.83
CA MET A 173 6.09 6.18 -13.55
C MET A 173 5.69 6.19 -12.07
N ILE A 174 5.05 7.27 -11.64
CA ILE A 174 4.34 7.38 -10.35
C ILE A 174 2.88 7.76 -10.62
N ILE A 175 1.98 7.18 -9.84
CA ILE A 175 0.57 7.54 -9.85
C ILE A 175 0.13 7.94 -8.44
N ALA A 176 -0.56 9.07 -8.33
CA ALA A 176 -1.22 9.50 -7.11
C ALA A 176 -2.75 9.53 -7.27
N GLY A 177 -3.45 9.19 -6.20
CA GLY A 177 -4.91 9.23 -6.11
C GLY A 177 -5.36 10.22 -5.06
N ASN A 178 -6.33 11.05 -5.40
CA ASN A 178 -6.83 12.08 -4.49
C ASN A 178 -8.20 11.75 -3.90
N ASN A 179 -8.60 12.57 -2.92
CA ASN A 179 -9.92 12.48 -2.26
C ASN A 179 -11.11 12.87 -3.18
N LYS A 180 -10.88 13.49 -4.35
CA LYS A 180 -11.94 13.82 -5.31
C LYS A 180 -12.17 12.74 -6.38
N GLY A 181 -11.40 11.66 -6.35
CA GLY A 181 -11.51 10.58 -7.34
C GLY A 181 -10.69 10.80 -8.61
N ASN A 182 -9.79 11.79 -8.63
CA ASN A 182 -8.84 12.00 -9.72
C ASN A 182 -7.54 11.25 -9.47
N CYS A 183 -6.96 10.73 -10.54
CA CYS A 183 -5.62 10.18 -10.58
C CYS A 183 -4.70 11.14 -11.35
N TYR A 184 -3.50 11.32 -10.84
CA TYR A 184 -2.42 12.06 -11.50
C TYR A 184 -1.29 11.09 -11.79
N VAL A 185 -0.78 11.14 -13.00
CA VAL A 185 0.31 10.29 -13.48
C VAL A 185 1.50 11.16 -13.83
N TRP A 186 2.67 10.77 -13.33
CA TRP A 186 3.94 11.39 -13.65
C TRP A 186 4.91 10.37 -14.23
N GLU A 187 5.63 10.80 -15.25
CA GLU A 187 6.83 10.12 -15.73
C GLU A 187 7.98 10.46 -14.80
N MET A 188 8.77 9.46 -14.46
CA MET A 188 10.02 9.61 -13.76
C MET A 188 11.17 9.50 -14.76
N GLU A 189 11.86 10.61 -14.97
CA GLU A 189 13.17 10.55 -15.60
C GLU A 189 14.22 10.32 -14.52
N ASN A 190 14.74 9.09 -14.47
CA ASN A 190 15.88 8.72 -13.65
C ASN A 190 17.16 9.30 -14.27
N SER A 191 17.44 10.58 -14.01
CA SER A 191 18.78 11.13 -14.22
C SER A 191 19.68 10.72 -13.06
N THR A 192 20.99 10.56 -13.30
CA THR A 192 21.97 10.01 -12.34
C THR A 192 22.01 10.71 -10.99
N ASP A 193 21.58 11.96 -10.90
CA ASP A 193 21.57 12.74 -9.64
C ASP A 193 20.17 13.02 -9.08
N ARG A 194 19.10 12.97 -9.89
CA ARG A 194 17.74 13.38 -9.47
C ARG A 194 16.65 12.70 -10.26
N THR A 195 15.61 12.25 -9.56
CA THR A 195 14.31 11.97 -10.18
C THR A 195 13.56 13.27 -10.47
N LEU A 196 13.25 13.48 -11.76
CA LEU A 196 12.37 14.55 -12.21
C LEU A 196 11.00 13.98 -12.52
N LEU A 197 9.96 14.60 -11.96
CA LEU A 197 8.57 14.22 -12.20
C LEU A 197 7.98 15.09 -13.30
N LYS A 198 7.70 14.51 -14.46
CA LYS A 198 7.01 15.18 -15.56
C LYS A 198 5.53 14.78 -15.53
N PRO A 199 4.59 15.75 -15.44
CA PRO A 199 3.16 15.41 -15.48
C PRO A 199 2.81 14.84 -16.86
N MET A 200 2.29 13.61 -16.90
CA MET A 200 1.88 12.95 -18.14
C MET A 200 0.38 13.09 -18.35
N ASN A 201 -0.41 12.66 -17.36
CA ASN A 201 -1.86 12.55 -17.53
C ASN A 201 -2.61 12.84 -16.22
N LYS A 202 -3.83 13.35 -16.37
CA LYS A 202 -4.80 13.56 -15.30
C LYS A 202 -6.14 13.02 -15.78
N PHE A 203 -6.68 12.03 -15.08
CA PHE A 203 -7.99 11.47 -15.39
C PHE A 203 -8.84 11.29 -14.15
N LYS A 204 -10.15 11.32 -14.34
CA LYS A 204 -11.11 11.08 -13.26
C LYS A 204 -11.42 9.59 -13.19
N ALA A 205 -10.81 8.90 -12.25
CA ALA A 205 -10.99 7.46 -12.10
C ALA A 205 -12.34 7.12 -11.47
N HIS A 206 -12.74 7.86 -10.44
CA HIS A 206 -13.95 7.58 -9.67
C HIS A 206 -14.80 8.82 -9.40
N SER A 207 -16.05 8.59 -9.01
CA SER A 207 -16.98 9.67 -8.62
C SER A 207 -16.80 10.11 -7.17
N LYS A 208 -16.34 9.19 -6.32
CA LYS A 208 -16.00 9.39 -4.91
C LYS A 208 -14.49 9.29 -4.71
N TYR A 209 -14.03 9.45 -3.48
CA TYR A 209 -12.62 9.39 -3.14
C TYR A 209 -11.99 8.04 -3.44
N ILE A 210 -10.73 8.11 -3.85
CA ILE A 210 -9.85 6.95 -4.03
C ILE A 210 -9.26 6.61 -2.68
N THR A 211 -9.28 5.33 -2.35
CA THR A 211 -8.69 4.78 -1.11
C THR A 211 -7.31 4.21 -1.37
N LYS A 212 -7.12 3.57 -2.54
CA LYS A 212 -5.85 2.95 -2.92
C LYS A 212 -5.65 2.99 -4.43
N ILE A 213 -4.40 3.20 -4.83
CA ILE A 213 -3.91 2.98 -6.19
C ILE A 213 -2.72 2.05 -6.10
N LEU A 214 -2.67 1.09 -7.02
CA LEU A 214 -1.53 0.20 -7.20
C LEU A 214 -1.27 -0.03 -8.69
N LEU A 215 0.00 -0.02 -9.06
CA LEU A 215 0.47 -0.50 -10.35
C LEU A 215 0.67 -2.02 -10.29
N SER A 216 0.42 -2.68 -11.41
CA SER A 216 0.73 -4.10 -11.56
C SER A 216 2.24 -4.34 -11.57
N SER A 217 2.65 -5.56 -11.23
CA SER A 217 4.07 -5.94 -11.19
C SER A 217 4.74 -5.81 -12.56
N ASP A 218 3.97 -6.01 -13.64
CA ASP A 218 4.40 -5.86 -15.03
C ASP A 218 4.25 -4.42 -15.59
N CYS A 219 3.78 -3.47 -14.77
CA CYS A 219 3.55 -2.07 -15.13
C CYS A 219 2.57 -1.84 -16.30
N LYS A 220 1.72 -2.81 -16.65
CA LYS A 220 0.72 -2.67 -17.73
C LYS A 220 -0.65 -2.21 -17.24
N HIS A 221 -0.97 -2.46 -15.98
CA HIS A 221 -2.28 -2.19 -15.41
C HIS A 221 -2.17 -1.30 -14.16
N VAL A 222 -3.16 -0.44 -13.98
CA VAL A 222 -3.36 0.36 -12.76
C VAL A 222 -4.66 -0.09 -12.13
N ALA A 223 -4.61 -0.56 -10.88
CA ALA A 223 -5.80 -0.77 -10.07
C ALA A 223 -6.09 0.48 -9.23
N THR A 224 -7.34 0.93 -9.28
CA THR A 224 -7.86 2.02 -8.46
C THR A 224 -9.02 1.51 -7.62
N CYS A 225 -8.94 1.67 -6.31
CA CYS A 225 -9.99 1.31 -5.35
C CYS A 225 -10.68 2.58 -4.84
N SER A 226 -11.98 2.51 -4.65
CA SER A 226 -12.76 3.67 -4.21
C SER A 226 -13.87 3.32 -3.22
N ALA A 227 -14.32 4.35 -2.53
CA ALA A 227 -15.52 4.33 -1.72
C ALA A 227 -16.84 4.34 -2.51
N ASP A 228 -16.78 4.39 -3.84
CA ASP A 228 -17.95 4.11 -4.69
C ASP A 228 -18.27 2.62 -4.85
N HIS A 229 -17.58 1.76 -4.07
CA HIS A 229 -17.78 0.30 -4.04
C HIS A 229 -17.30 -0.38 -5.32
N THR A 230 -16.46 0.28 -6.10
CA THR A 230 -15.86 -0.31 -7.30
C THR A 230 -14.35 -0.29 -7.22
N THR A 231 -13.76 -1.31 -7.84
CA THR A 231 -12.34 -1.31 -8.19
C THR A 231 -12.27 -1.25 -9.70
N ARG A 232 -11.55 -0.27 -10.24
CA ARG A 232 -11.38 -0.09 -11.69
C ARG A 232 -9.95 -0.39 -12.08
N ILE A 233 -9.80 -1.04 -13.23
CA ILE A 233 -8.51 -1.37 -13.83
C ILE A 233 -8.33 -0.57 -15.10
N TRP A 234 -7.17 0.05 -15.22
CA TRP A 234 -6.81 0.93 -16.31
C TRP A 234 -5.56 0.42 -17.01
N SER A 235 -5.49 0.59 -18.33
CA SER A 235 -4.27 0.31 -19.09
C SER A 235 -3.25 1.43 -18.87
N THR A 236 -1.96 1.14 -18.69
CA THR A 236 -0.92 2.19 -18.55
C THR A 236 -0.54 2.85 -19.86
N ASN A 237 -0.87 2.26 -21.01
CA ASN A 237 -0.55 2.83 -22.33
C ASN A 237 -1.38 4.09 -22.62
N ASP A 238 -2.71 3.97 -22.51
CA ASP A 238 -3.65 5.04 -22.86
C ASP A 238 -4.41 5.60 -21.64
N PHE A 239 -4.23 5.02 -20.46
CA PHE A 239 -5.04 5.30 -19.25
C PHE A 239 -6.54 5.18 -19.50
N SER A 240 -6.92 4.28 -20.40
CA SER A 240 -8.31 3.92 -20.69
C SER A 240 -8.81 2.90 -19.67
N LEU A 241 -10.11 2.96 -19.37
CA LEU A 241 -10.76 2.02 -18.45
C LEU A 241 -10.90 0.68 -19.17
N GLU A 242 -10.18 -0.34 -18.71
CA GLU A 242 -10.31 -1.70 -19.24
C GLU A 242 -11.50 -2.39 -18.59
N THR A 243 -11.53 -2.43 -17.26
CA THR A 243 -12.54 -3.21 -16.53
C THR A 243 -12.98 -2.53 -15.23
N THR A 244 -14.22 -2.81 -14.83
CA THR A 244 -14.78 -2.35 -13.55
C THR A 244 -15.24 -3.57 -12.77
N LEU A 245 -14.53 -3.89 -11.69
CA LEU A 245 -14.87 -4.97 -10.79
C LEU A 245 -16.04 -4.53 -9.89
N ARG A 246 -17.21 -5.12 -10.14
CA ARG A 246 -18.45 -4.86 -9.41
C ARG A 246 -18.81 -6.09 -8.57
N GLY A 247 -19.19 -5.88 -7.32
CA GLY A 247 -19.53 -6.96 -6.39
C GLY A 247 -19.31 -6.61 -4.93
N HIS A 248 -18.58 -5.53 -4.66
CA HIS A 248 -18.42 -4.96 -3.33
C HIS A 248 -19.67 -4.21 -2.89
N GLN A 249 -20.06 -4.37 -1.63
CA GLN A 249 -21.22 -3.68 -1.05
C GLN A 249 -20.85 -2.42 -0.26
N ARG A 250 -19.57 -2.29 0.10
CA ARG A 250 -19.02 -1.18 0.89
C ARG A 250 -17.71 -0.70 0.30
N TRP A 251 -17.02 0.23 0.98
CA TRP A 251 -15.77 0.80 0.48
C TRP A 251 -14.73 -0.30 0.31
N VAL A 252 -14.02 -0.24 -0.82
CA VAL A 252 -12.82 -1.04 -1.05
C VAL A 252 -11.67 -0.21 -0.52
N TRP A 253 -10.90 -0.75 0.42
CA TRP A 253 -9.85 0.00 1.11
C TRP A 253 -8.48 -0.21 0.49
N ASP A 254 -8.21 -1.42 0.02
CA ASP A 254 -6.89 -1.84 -0.40
C ASP A 254 -6.97 -2.90 -1.49
N CYS A 255 -5.91 -3.01 -2.27
CA CYS A 255 -5.74 -4.07 -3.25
C CYS A 255 -4.31 -4.60 -3.25
N ALA A 256 -4.08 -5.74 -3.89
CA ALA A 256 -2.75 -6.28 -4.13
C ALA A 256 -2.78 -7.14 -5.40
N PHE A 257 -1.83 -6.90 -6.31
CA PHE A 257 -1.64 -7.74 -7.50
C PHE A 257 -0.84 -8.99 -7.17
N SER A 258 -1.09 -10.07 -7.91
CA SER A 258 -0.18 -11.22 -7.96
C SER A 258 1.11 -10.87 -8.72
N ALA A 259 2.15 -11.69 -8.52
CA ALA A 259 3.44 -11.47 -9.17
C ALA A 259 3.35 -11.59 -10.71
N ASP A 260 2.49 -12.47 -11.21
CA ASP A 260 2.19 -12.65 -12.63
C ASP A 260 1.20 -11.61 -13.19
N SER A 261 0.67 -10.72 -12.34
CA SER A 261 -0.35 -9.71 -12.69
C SER A 261 -1.63 -10.31 -13.31
N ALA A 262 -1.90 -11.60 -13.11
CA ALA A 262 -3.13 -12.26 -13.59
C ALA A 262 -4.29 -12.14 -12.59
N TYR A 263 -3.98 -12.00 -11.30
CA TYR A 263 -4.97 -11.91 -10.24
C TYR A 263 -4.85 -10.59 -9.46
N LEU A 264 -6.00 -10.14 -8.97
CA LEU A 264 -6.10 -9.00 -8.06
C LEU A 264 -6.84 -9.41 -6.80
N VAL A 265 -6.25 -9.14 -5.65
CA VAL A 265 -6.92 -9.27 -4.36
C VAL A 265 -7.42 -7.90 -3.92
N THR A 266 -8.64 -7.85 -3.38
CA THR A 266 -9.27 -6.63 -2.89
C THR A 266 -9.78 -6.82 -1.47
N ALA A 267 -9.55 -5.83 -0.61
CA ALA A 267 -10.04 -5.78 0.76
C ALA A 267 -11.22 -4.80 0.85
N CYS A 268 -12.35 -5.29 1.37
CA CYS A 268 -13.56 -4.49 1.47
C CYS A 268 -14.08 -4.41 2.92
N SER A 269 -14.74 -3.29 3.20
CA SER A 269 -15.43 -3.05 4.47
C SER A 269 -16.67 -3.95 4.66
N ASP A 270 -17.06 -4.73 3.65
CA ASP A 270 -18.16 -5.72 3.73
C ASP A 270 -17.75 -7.06 4.33
N HIS A 271 -16.62 -7.11 5.05
CA HIS A 271 -16.05 -8.29 5.73
C HIS A 271 -15.33 -9.28 4.81
N TYR A 272 -15.50 -9.16 3.49
CA TYR A 272 -14.92 -10.09 2.54
C TYR A 272 -13.64 -9.53 1.90
N VAL A 273 -12.66 -10.40 1.78
CA VAL A 273 -11.56 -10.23 0.82
C VAL A 273 -11.93 -11.02 -0.43
N ARG A 274 -11.69 -10.46 -1.61
CA ARG A 274 -12.03 -11.11 -2.88
C ARG A 274 -10.81 -11.25 -3.76
N LEU A 275 -10.62 -12.45 -4.32
CA LEU A 275 -9.65 -12.73 -5.38
C LEU A 275 -10.38 -12.66 -6.72
N TRP A 276 -9.89 -11.79 -7.59
CA TRP A 276 -10.38 -11.57 -8.94
C TRP A 276 -9.38 -12.11 -9.94
N ASP A 277 -9.88 -12.75 -10.98
CA ASP A 277 -9.10 -13.06 -12.18
C ASP A 277 -9.31 -11.92 -13.18
N LEU A 278 -8.22 -11.32 -13.64
CA LEU A 278 -8.24 -10.14 -14.49
C LEU A 278 -8.59 -10.48 -15.95
N SER A 279 -8.42 -11.75 -16.36
CA SER A 279 -8.77 -12.21 -17.70
C SER A 279 -10.28 -12.37 -17.87
N THR A 280 -10.95 -12.90 -16.85
CA THR A 280 -12.40 -13.16 -16.84
C THR A 280 -13.20 -12.04 -16.18
N ASN A 281 -12.57 -11.21 -15.33
CA ASN A 281 -13.20 -10.22 -14.45
C ASN A 281 -14.17 -10.81 -13.43
N GLU A 282 -14.07 -12.10 -13.16
CA GLU A 282 -14.92 -12.78 -12.20
C GLU A 282 -14.24 -12.95 -10.85
N THR A 283 -15.06 -13.04 -9.79
CA THR A 283 -14.55 -13.40 -8.47
C THR A 283 -14.23 -14.88 -8.46
N VAL A 284 -12.94 -15.22 -8.45
CA VAL A 284 -12.48 -16.61 -8.29
C VAL A 284 -12.82 -17.10 -6.90
N ARG A 285 -12.56 -16.26 -5.88
CA ARG A 285 -12.79 -16.61 -4.47
C ARG A 285 -13.20 -15.42 -3.62
N GLN A 286 -13.95 -15.75 -2.57
CA GLN A 286 -14.27 -14.83 -1.48
C GLN A 286 -13.77 -15.45 -0.18
N TYR A 287 -12.88 -14.75 0.52
CA TYR A 287 -12.37 -15.17 1.83
C TYR A 287 -13.27 -14.59 2.90
N ASN A 288 -13.97 -15.48 3.59
CA ASN A 288 -14.84 -15.13 4.71
C ASN A 288 -14.17 -15.53 6.02
N GLY A 289 -14.05 -14.58 6.94
CA GLY A 289 -13.57 -14.88 8.29
C GLY A 289 -13.54 -13.65 9.18
N HIS A 290 -13.37 -12.45 8.61
CA HIS A 290 -13.40 -11.24 9.40
C HIS A 290 -14.81 -10.93 9.90
N ASN A 291 -14.93 -10.48 11.16
CA ASN A 291 -16.22 -10.12 11.77
C ASN A 291 -16.58 -8.63 11.56
N LYS A 292 -15.59 -7.81 11.21
CA LYS A 292 -15.72 -6.37 10.89
C LYS A 292 -15.05 -6.07 9.55
N GLY A 293 -15.15 -4.83 9.08
CA GLY A 293 -14.64 -4.46 7.76
C GLY A 293 -13.14 -4.71 7.63
N VAL A 294 -12.72 -5.25 6.49
CA VAL A 294 -11.31 -5.49 6.16
C VAL A 294 -10.74 -4.21 5.56
N VAL A 295 -9.58 -3.79 6.04
CA VAL A 295 -8.97 -2.50 5.66
C VAL A 295 -7.76 -2.70 4.78
N CYS A 296 -6.96 -3.73 5.03
CA CYS A 296 -5.71 -3.92 4.31
C CYS A 296 -5.48 -5.38 3.92
N VAL A 297 -4.75 -5.55 2.83
CA VAL A 297 -4.33 -6.85 2.32
C VAL A 297 -2.86 -6.80 1.92
N ALA A 298 -2.15 -7.90 2.13
CA ALA A 298 -0.81 -8.10 1.64
C ALA A 298 -0.73 -9.46 0.96
N LEU A 299 -0.22 -9.48 -0.26
CA LEU A 299 0.03 -10.69 -1.04
C LEU A 299 1.53 -10.72 -1.37
N ASN A 300 2.16 -11.87 -1.14
CA ASN A 300 3.49 -12.14 -1.65
C ASN A 300 3.52 -13.54 -2.27
N ASP A 301 3.70 -13.58 -3.59
CA ASP A 301 3.70 -14.81 -4.38
C ASP A 301 5.06 -15.13 -5.04
N VAL A 302 6.09 -14.31 -4.77
CA VAL A 302 7.44 -14.46 -5.37
C VAL A 302 8.31 -15.49 -4.66
#